data_AF-A0A934UJW0-F1
#
_entry.id   AF-A0A934UJW0-F1
#
_cell.length_a   1.000
_cell.length_b   1.000
_cell.length_c   1.000
_cell.angle_alpha   90.00
_cell.angle_beta   90.00
_cell.angle_gamma   90.00
#
_symmetry.space_group_name_H-M   'P 1'
#
loop_
_entity.id
_entity.type
_entity.pdbx_description
1 polymer ?
#
loop_
_entity_poly.entity_id
_entity_poly.type
_entity_poly.pdbx_seq_one_letter_code
_entity_poly.pdbx_strand_id
1 'polypeptide(L)'
;MKKTLLALCFLITIQFAFSQTHENKELELSQNDKFYYLDSKSTQTKSKDYQYIRVIKDSRLKKENYTVLEYYRSGELRMEGTSKFYDGHKRGKSNLLLQKWH
;
A
#
# COMPACT_ATOMS: atom_id res chain seq x y z
N MET A 1 20.37 -48.33 16.18
CA MET A 1 20.23 -47.35 15.07
C MET A 1 19.12 -46.34 15.37
N LYS A 2 19.25 -45.51 16.43
CA LYS A 2 18.20 -44.54 16.83
C LYS A 2 18.71 -43.11 17.07
N LYS A 3 20.03 -42.89 17.18
CA LYS A 3 20.62 -41.58 17.48
C LYS A 3 20.87 -40.72 16.23
N THR A 4 20.96 -41.33 15.05
CA THR A 4 21.14 -40.61 13.77
C THR A 4 19.84 -40.04 13.21
N LEU A 5 18.68 -40.59 13.58
CA LEU A 5 17.38 -40.12 13.11
C LEU A 5 16.97 -38.78 13.75
N LEU A 6 17.41 -38.53 14.99
CA LEU A 6 17.08 -37.30 15.72
C LEU A 6 17.86 -36.08 15.19
N ALA A 7 19.10 -36.29 14.74
CA ALA A 7 19.94 -35.21 14.21
C ALA A 7 19.42 -34.67 12.86
N LEU A 8 18.80 -35.53 12.05
CA LEU A 8 18.22 -35.12 10.76
C LEU A 8 16.97 -34.23 10.95
N CYS A 9 16.20 -34.47 12.01
CA CYS A 9 15.01 -33.66 12.30
C CYS A 9 15.37 -32.22 12.71
N PHE A 10 16.53 -32.02 13.37
CA PHE A 10 16.99 -30.69 13.79
C PHE A 10 17.51 -29.83 12.63
N LEU A 11 17.97 -30.44 11.54
CA LEU A 11 18.40 -29.72 10.33
C LEU A 11 17.22 -29.19 9.51
N ILE A 12 16.07 -29.88 9.54
CA ILE A 12 14.87 -29.49 8.78
C ILE A 12 14.13 -28.34 9.47
N THR A 13 14.12 -28.26 10.81
CA THR A 13 13.40 -27.19 11.53
C THR A 13 14.05 -25.82 11.37
N ILE A 14 15.37 -25.75 11.10
CA ILE A 14 16.08 -24.48 10.87
C ILE A 14 15.62 -23.83 9.55
N GLN A 15 15.29 -24.61 8.52
CA GLN A 15 14.87 -24.06 7.21
C GLN A 15 13.46 -23.44 7.23
N PHE A 16 12.55 -23.91 8.09
CA PHE A 16 11.20 -23.36 8.21
C PHE A 16 11.13 -22.05 9.04
N ALA A 17 12.13 -21.76 9.86
CA ALA A 17 12.12 -20.58 10.74
C ALA A 17 12.46 -19.26 10.03
N PHE A 18 13.07 -19.31 8.84
CA PHE A 18 13.56 -18.09 8.13
C PHE A 18 12.70 -17.66 6.94
N SER A 19 11.59 -18.34 6.64
CA SER A 19 10.80 -18.04 5.44
C SER A 19 9.73 -16.94 5.61
N GLN A 20 9.81 -16.14 6.68
CA GLN A 20 9.01 -14.91 6.82
C GLN A 20 9.84 -13.71 6.37
N THR A 21 10.22 -13.68 5.09
CA THR A 21 10.64 -12.44 4.47
C THR A 21 9.40 -11.56 4.34
N HIS A 22 9.37 -10.45 5.08
CA HIS A 22 8.49 -9.33 4.76
C HIS A 22 8.63 -9.05 3.26
N GLU A 23 7.59 -9.35 2.46
CA GLU A 23 7.54 -8.87 1.09
C GLU A 23 7.59 -7.35 1.18
N ASN A 24 8.73 -6.77 0.77
CA ASN A 24 8.82 -5.34 0.54
C ASN A 24 7.90 -5.08 -0.64
N LYS A 25 6.62 -4.78 -0.37
CA LYS A 25 5.64 -4.47 -1.40
C LYS A 25 6.04 -3.13 -2.01
N GLU A 26 6.89 -3.19 -3.03
CA GLU A 26 7.29 -1.99 -3.76
C GLU A 26 6.04 -1.35 -4.38
N LEU A 27 5.90 -0.04 -4.16
CA LEU A 27 4.79 0.71 -4.70
C LEU A 27 4.99 0.89 -6.21
N GLU A 28 4.34 0.03 -7.00
CA GLU A 28 4.44 0.06 -8.45
C GLU A 28 3.57 1.21 -9.03
N LEU A 29 4.24 2.25 -9.53
CA LEU A 29 3.61 3.42 -10.13
C LEU A 29 3.67 3.33 -11.66
N SER A 30 2.50 3.40 -12.31
CA SER A 30 2.41 3.55 -13.76
C SER A 30 2.66 5.00 -14.18
N GLN A 31 3.09 5.21 -15.43
CA GLN A 31 3.25 6.54 -16.02
C GLN A 31 1.94 7.36 -16.02
N ASN A 32 0.80 6.68 -16.06
CA ASN A 32 -0.51 7.32 -16.04
C ASN A 32 -1.03 7.60 -14.62
N ASP A 33 -0.36 7.07 -13.60
CA ASP A 33 -0.72 7.31 -12.23
C ASP A 33 -0.27 8.71 -11.77
N LYS A 34 -0.94 9.19 -10.73
CA LYS A 34 -0.52 10.39 -10.01
C LYS A 34 -0.45 10.07 -8.53
N PHE A 35 0.57 10.59 -7.86
CA PHE A 35 0.72 10.38 -6.43
C PHE A 35 0.99 11.69 -5.68
N TYR A 36 0.65 11.69 -4.40
CA TYR A 36 0.84 12.79 -3.47
C TYR A 36 1.32 12.28 -2.11
N TYR A 37 2.18 13.07 -1.46
CA TYR A 37 2.51 12.88 -0.06
C TYR A 37 1.48 13.60 0.81
N LEU A 38 1.02 12.94 1.87
CA LEU A 38 0.05 13.49 2.81
C LEU A 38 0.60 13.52 4.23
N ASP A 39 0.25 14.56 4.96
CA ASP A 39 0.49 14.67 6.41
C ASP A 39 -0.48 13.79 7.22
N SER A 40 -0.38 13.85 8.55
CA SER A 40 -1.25 13.12 9.47
C SER A 40 -2.74 13.49 9.37
N LYS A 41 -3.06 14.65 8.78
CA LYS A 41 -4.43 15.14 8.52
C LYS A 41 -4.91 14.79 7.11
N SER A 42 -4.19 13.91 6.38
CA SER A 42 -4.46 13.57 4.99
C SER A 42 -4.46 14.79 4.04
N THR A 43 -3.69 15.82 4.37
CA THR A 43 -3.52 17.02 3.53
C THR A 43 -2.21 16.93 2.75
N GLN A 44 -2.23 17.37 1.48
CA GLN A 44 -1.03 17.32 0.64
C GLN A 44 0.11 18.14 1.25
N THR A 45 1.28 17.51 1.36
CA THR A 45 2.49 18.11 1.88
C THR A 45 3.68 17.84 0.96
N LYS A 46 4.72 18.68 1.08
CA LYS A 46 6.05 18.44 0.48
C LYS A 46 7.10 18.13 1.54
N SER A 47 6.70 18.06 2.79
CA SER A 47 7.61 17.86 3.91
C SER A 47 8.08 16.41 3.99
N LYS A 48 9.29 16.20 4.52
CA LYS A 48 9.90 14.88 4.70
C LYS A 48 9.23 14.03 5.79
N ASP A 49 8.33 14.63 6.56
CA ASP A 49 7.56 14.02 7.65
C ASP A 49 6.15 13.55 7.20
N TYR A 50 5.93 13.39 5.90
CA TYR A 50 4.70 12.79 5.38
C TYR A 50 4.43 11.43 6.04
N GLN A 51 3.16 11.15 6.27
CA GLN A 51 2.69 9.91 6.91
C GLN A 51 2.06 8.96 5.91
N TYR A 52 1.47 9.50 4.84
CA TYR A 52 0.78 8.71 3.83
C TYR A 52 1.23 9.07 2.42
N ILE A 53 1.08 8.10 1.54
CA ILE A 53 1.22 8.27 0.09
C ILE A 53 -0.14 7.95 -0.51
N ARG A 54 -0.72 8.88 -1.26
CA ARG A 54 -1.94 8.62 -2.04
C ARG A 54 -1.57 8.43 -3.50
N VAL A 55 -2.11 7.39 -4.13
CA VAL A 55 -1.97 7.08 -5.55
C VAL A 55 -3.34 7.09 -6.20
N ILE A 56 -3.44 7.72 -7.36
CA ILE A 56 -4.64 7.74 -8.19
C ILE A 56 -4.32 7.05 -9.49
N LYS A 57 -4.91 5.87 -9.67
CA LYS A 57 -4.60 5.00 -10.80
C LYS A 57 -5.15 5.58 -12.10
N ASP A 58 -4.31 5.58 -13.13
CA ASP A 58 -4.64 6.09 -14.48
C ASP A 58 -5.21 7.51 -14.51
N SER A 59 -4.82 8.37 -13.57
CA SER A 59 -5.31 9.75 -13.47
C SER A 59 -5.17 10.58 -14.76
N ARG A 60 -4.19 10.25 -15.61
CA ARG A 60 -3.95 10.93 -16.90
C ARG A 60 -4.90 10.47 -18.00
N LEU A 61 -5.59 9.35 -17.80
CA LEU A 61 -6.61 8.86 -18.71
C LEU A 61 -7.96 9.44 -18.30
N LYS A 62 -8.77 9.85 -19.28
CA LYS A 62 -10.12 10.37 -19.01
C LYS A 62 -11.03 9.20 -18.65
N LYS A 63 -11.44 9.10 -17.39
CA LYS A 63 -12.26 8.01 -16.84
C LYS A 63 -13.43 8.61 -16.05
N GLU A 64 -14.53 7.86 -15.94
CA GLU A 64 -15.68 8.27 -15.13
C GLU A 64 -15.37 8.18 -13.63
N ASN A 65 -14.63 7.14 -13.23
CA ASN A 65 -14.16 6.92 -11.88
C ASN A 65 -12.69 6.51 -11.88
N TYR A 66 -11.98 6.93 -10.85
CA TYR A 66 -10.57 6.69 -10.61
C TYR A 66 -10.40 5.90 -9.32
N THR A 67 -9.55 4.89 -9.33
CA THR A 67 -9.15 4.18 -8.11
C THR A 67 -8.17 5.06 -7.33
N VAL A 68 -8.45 5.24 -6.05
CA VAL A 68 -7.63 5.97 -5.10
C VAL A 68 -7.14 5.00 -4.05
N LEU A 69 -5.82 4.88 -3.93
CA LEU A 69 -5.14 4.04 -2.95
C LEU A 69 -4.38 4.96 -2.00
N GLU A 70 -4.47 4.73 -0.69
CA GLU A 70 -3.57 5.34 0.27
C GLU A 70 -2.75 4.28 0.97
N TYR A 71 -1.47 4.57 1.11
CA TYR A 71 -0.50 3.75 1.78
C TYR A 71 0.07 4.51 2.97
N TYR A 72 0.38 3.80 4.05
CA TYR A 72 1.29 4.32 5.07
C TYR A 72 2.68 4.53 4.47
N ARG A 73 3.49 5.35 5.13
CA ARG A 73 4.91 5.51 4.77
C ARG A 73 5.68 4.18 4.74
N SER A 74 5.23 3.19 5.51
CA SER A 74 5.76 1.81 5.50
C SER A 74 5.47 1.05 4.19
N GLY A 75 4.58 1.57 3.33
CA GLY A 75 4.13 0.89 2.12
C GLY A 75 2.88 0.02 2.31
N GLU A 76 2.39 -0.12 3.54
CA GLU A 76 1.17 -0.87 3.85
C GLU A 76 -0.07 -0.13 3.31
N LEU A 77 -0.96 -0.86 2.65
CA LEU A 77 -2.22 -0.30 2.16
C LEU A 77 -3.11 0.09 3.36
N ARG A 78 -3.41 1.39 3.46
CA ARG A 78 -4.27 1.96 4.48
C ARG A 78 -5.73 2.03 4.01
N MET A 79 -5.92 2.42 2.76
CA MET A 79 -7.24 2.73 2.21
C MET A 79 -7.27 2.44 0.71
N GLU A 80 -8.41 1.93 0.25
CA GLU A 80 -8.77 1.90 -1.16
C GLU A 80 -10.17 2.50 -1.33
N GLY A 81 -10.38 3.21 -2.43
CA GLY A 81 -11.66 3.79 -2.77
C GLY A 81 -11.72 4.27 -4.21
N THR A 82 -12.85 4.87 -4.57
CA THR A 82 -13.05 5.46 -5.89
C THR A 82 -13.35 6.95 -5.80
N SER A 83 -12.93 7.69 -6.82
CA SER A 83 -13.15 9.13 -6.96
C SER A 83 -13.60 9.45 -8.39
N LYS A 84 -14.56 10.37 -8.54
CA LYS A 84 -14.93 10.94 -9.86
C LYS A 84 -13.91 11.95 -10.39
N PHE A 85 -12.93 12.34 -9.56
CA PHE A 85 -11.94 13.36 -9.87
C PHE A 85 -10.54 12.74 -9.97
N TYR A 86 -9.80 13.14 -11.01
CA TYR A 86 -8.45 12.68 -11.33
C TYR A 86 -7.39 13.05 -10.28
N ASP A 87 -7.71 14.00 -9.40
CA ASP A 87 -6.84 14.44 -8.30
C ASP A 87 -7.26 13.87 -6.94
N GLY A 88 -8.33 13.07 -6.89
CA GLY A 88 -8.77 12.38 -5.68
C GLY A 88 -9.33 13.30 -4.60
N HIS A 89 -9.52 14.60 -4.90
CA HIS A 89 -10.03 15.59 -3.96
C HIS A 89 -11.25 16.30 -4.54
N LYS A 90 -12.36 16.34 -3.79
CA LYS A 90 -13.41 17.34 -4.03
C LYS A 90 -13.00 18.66 -3.38
N ARG A 91 -13.08 19.79 -4.10
CA ARG A 91 -13.35 21.08 -3.46
C ARG A 91 -14.74 20.99 -2.83
N GLY A 92 -14.78 20.79 -1.51
CA GLY A 92 -16.02 20.73 -0.73
C GLY A 92 -16.66 19.34 -0.67
N LYS A 93 -16.57 18.72 0.52
CA LYS A 93 -17.20 17.45 0.94
C LYS A 93 -16.76 16.20 0.15
N SER A 94 -15.95 15.38 0.82
CA SER A 94 -15.42 14.10 0.36
C SER A 94 -16.53 13.12 0.01
N ASN A 95 -16.79 12.89 -1.28
CA ASN A 95 -17.44 11.68 -1.78
C ASN A 95 -16.36 10.66 -2.14
N LEU A 96 -15.44 10.35 -1.21
CA LEU A 96 -14.64 9.14 -1.35
C LEU A 96 -15.56 8.00 -0.95
N LEU A 97 -15.94 7.14 -1.91
CA LEU A 97 -16.63 5.90 -1.56
C LEU A 97 -15.57 4.99 -0.93
N LEU A 98 -15.47 5.09 0.40
CA LEU A 98 -14.58 4.32 1.25
C LEU A 98 -15.09 2.88 1.30
N GLN A 99 -14.44 1.95 0.62
CA GLN A 99 -14.56 0.54 0.97
C GLN A 99 -13.44 0.23 1.96
N LYS A 100 -13.80 0.24 3.24
CA LYS A 100 -12.93 -0.26 4.30
C LYS A 100 -13.10 -1.79 4.30
N TRP A 101 -12.05 -2.52 3.92
CA TRP A 101 -12.03 -3.96 4.11
C TRP A 101 -11.75 -4.25 5.60
N HIS A 102 -12.60 -5.05 6.22
CA HIS A 102 -12.49 -5.55 7.60
C HIS A 102 -11.65 -6.83 7.64
#